data_AF-A0A4U1HVK8-F1
#
_entry.id   AF-A0A4U1HVK8-F1
#
_cell.length_a   1.000
_cell.length_b   1.000
_cell.length_c   1.000
_cell.angle_alpha   90.00
_cell.angle_beta   90.00
_cell.angle_gamma   90.00
#
_symmetry.space_group_name_H-M   'P 1'
#
loop_
_entity.id
_entity.type
_entity.pdbx_description
1 polymer ?
#
loop_
_entity_poly.entity_id
_entity_poly.type
_entity_poly.pdbx_seq_one_letter_code
_entity_poly.pdbx_strand_id
1 'polypeptide(L)'
;MSAIVCGPGGVAGVTYALSSGRQIGCGTDTAGNTLYLQVSTLSTDQPVSGGEVAGAQVGGAVLLVLGAAWCVRALRDFLNSTCEG
;
A
#
# COMPACT_ATOMS: atom_id res chain seq x y z
N MET A 1 1.99 16.10 7.30
CA MET A 1 2.73 16.72 6.18
C MET A 1 1.72 16.91 5.06
N SER A 2 1.48 18.14 4.61
CA SER A 2 0.47 18.38 3.57
C SER A 2 1.12 18.31 2.20
N ALA A 3 0.48 17.63 1.25
CA ALA A 3 0.92 17.53 -0.13
C ALA A 3 -0.11 18.20 -1.05
N ILE A 4 0.37 18.85 -2.09
CA ILE A 4 -0.48 19.45 -3.13
C ILE A 4 -0.56 18.45 -4.27
N VAL A 5 -1.77 18.01 -4.61
CA VAL A 5 -2.02 17.05 -5.69
C VAL A 5 -3.01 17.63 -6.70
N CYS A 6 -2.96 17.10 -7.93
CA CYS A 6 -3.89 17.47 -8.99
C CYS A 6 -4.95 16.37 -9.12
N GLY A 7 -6.23 16.70 -8.94
CA GLY A 7 -7.31 15.71 -8.91
C GLY A 7 -8.67 16.25 -9.37
N PRO A 8 -9.69 15.38 -9.52
CA PRO A 8 -10.99 15.76 -10.06
C PRO A 8 -11.76 16.75 -9.18
N GLY A 9 -12.48 17.68 -9.81
CA GLY A 9 -13.33 18.66 -9.12
C GLY A 9 -14.62 18.06 -8.56
N GLY A 10 -15.22 18.72 -7.57
CA GLY A 10 -16.56 18.38 -7.06
C GLY A 10 -16.63 17.15 -6.14
N VAL A 11 -15.49 16.68 -5.62
CA VAL A 11 -15.43 15.55 -4.71
C VAL A 11 -15.68 16.04 -3.28
N ALA A 12 -16.65 15.43 -2.59
CA ALA A 12 -16.95 15.76 -1.20
C ALA A 12 -15.78 15.42 -0.27
N GLY A 13 -15.50 16.28 0.72
CA GLY A 13 -14.43 16.07 1.70
C GLY A 13 -13.03 16.46 1.21
N VAL A 14 -12.89 16.99 0.00
CA VAL A 14 -11.61 17.47 -0.55
C VAL A 14 -11.46 18.97 -0.32
N THR A 15 -10.30 19.38 0.19
CA THR A 15 -9.94 20.79 0.30
C THR A 15 -9.25 21.24 -0.99
N TYR A 16 -9.86 22.17 -1.71
CA TYR A 16 -9.29 22.71 -2.95
C TYR A 16 -8.46 23.95 -2.67
N ALA A 17 -7.35 24.11 -3.40
CA ALA A 17 -6.60 25.36 -3.41
C ALA A 17 -7.41 26.43 -4.14
N LEU A 18 -7.54 27.60 -3.51
CA LEU A 18 -8.31 28.72 -4.03
C LEU A 18 -7.36 29.88 -4.34
N SER A 19 -7.51 30.48 -5.52
CA SER A 19 -6.92 31.77 -5.86
C SER A 19 -8.06 32.72 -6.18
N SER A 20 -8.12 33.86 -5.49
CA SER A 20 -9.19 34.86 -5.66
C SER A 20 -10.61 34.27 -5.51
N GLY A 21 -10.78 33.30 -4.61
CA GLY A 21 -12.05 32.62 -4.37
C GLY A 21 -12.44 31.57 -5.42
N ARG A 22 -11.57 31.28 -6.40
CA ARG A 22 -11.81 30.30 -7.46
C ARG A 22 -10.86 29.12 -7.34
N GLN A 23 -11.35 27.91 -7.60
CA GLN A 23 -10.53 26.70 -7.60
C GLN A 23 -9.43 26.83 -8.68
N ILE A 24 -8.20 26.48 -8.31
CA ILE A 24 -7.07 26.57 -9.24
C ILE A 24 -7.02 25.28 -10.08
N GLY A 25 -7.21 25.40 -11.38
CA GLY A 25 -7.06 24.28 -12.32
C GLY A 25 -5.58 23.91 -12.49
N CYS A 26 -5.29 22.61 -12.55
CA CYS A 26 -3.93 22.09 -12.79
C CYS A 26 -3.79 21.30 -14.09
N GLY A 27 -4.89 21.04 -14.80
CA GLY A 27 -4.84 20.37 -16.10
C GLY A 27 -6.15 19.66 -16.42
N THR A 28 -6.05 18.73 -17.37
CA THR A 28 -7.13 17.81 -17.74
C THR A 28 -6.62 16.38 -17.73
N ASP A 29 -7.45 15.42 -17.32
CA ASP A 29 -7.11 14.01 -17.46
C ASP A 29 -7.20 13.53 -18.92
N THR A 30 -6.81 12.27 -19.17
CA THR A 30 -6.89 11.64 -20.50
C THR A 30 -8.32 11.50 -21.02
N ALA A 31 -9.33 11.59 -20.15
CA ALA A 31 -10.75 11.57 -20.50
C ALA A 31 -11.32 12.99 -20.76
N GLY A 32 -10.51 14.05 -20.62
CA GLY A 32 -10.90 15.43 -20.85
C GLY A 32 -11.53 16.13 -19.63
N ASN A 33 -11.52 15.52 -18.44
CA ASN A 33 -12.08 16.13 -17.23
C ASN A 33 -11.11 17.16 -16.67
N THR A 34 -11.64 18.33 -16.26
CA THR A 34 -10.85 19.37 -15.60
C THR A 34 -10.40 18.93 -14.21
N LEU A 35 -9.10 19.05 -13.97
CA LEU A 35 -8.45 18.74 -12.70
C LEU A 35 -8.14 20.04 -11.95
N TYR A 36 -8.30 20.00 -10.63
CA TYR A 36 -8.07 21.10 -9.72
C TYR A 36 -6.99 20.75 -8.69
N LEU A 37 -6.29 21.77 -8.21
CA LEU A 37 -5.33 21.63 -7.12
C LEU A 37 -6.09 21.32 -5.83
N GLN A 38 -5.75 20.18 -5.25
CA GLN A 38 -6.29 19.70 -4.00
C GLN A 38 -5.18 19.72 -2.96
N VAL A 39 -5.46 20.30 -1.81
CA VAL A 39 -4.59 20.17 -0.63
C VAL A 39 -4.94 18.84 -0.01
N SER A 40 -4.19 17.81 -0.38
CA SER A 40 -4.17 16.58 0.39
C SER A 40 -3.55 16.93 1.74
N THR A 41 -4.38 17.00 2.77
CA THR A 41 -3.92 16.58 4.08
C THR A 41 -3.56 15.12 3.92
N LEU A 42 -2.31 14.83 3.55
CA LEU A 42 -1.71 13.53 3.75
C LEU A 42 -1.65 13.39 5.27
N SER A 43 -2.82 13.12 5.88
CA SER A 43 -2.91 13.02 7.32
C SER A 43 -2.09 11.84 7.75
N THR A 44 -1.95 10.82 6.91
CA THR A 44 -1.50 9.54 7.41
C THR A 44 -1.22 8.60 6.25
N ASP A 45 0.04 8.16 6.16
CA ASP A 45 0.37 6.78 5.83
C ASP A 45 -0.34 5.91 6.88
N GLN A 46 -1.66 5.78 6.74
CA GLN A 46 -2.51 5.09 7.69
C GLN A 46 -2.81 3.74 7.11
N PRO A 47 -2.80 2.68 7.94
CA PRO A 47 -3.20 1.37 7.50
C PRO A 47 -4.56 1.50 6.82
N VAL A 48 -4.56 1.23 5.52
CA VAL A 48 -5.80 1.09 4.76
C VAL A 48 -6.58 -0.05 5.40
N SER A 49 -7.87 0.17 5.65
CA SER A 49 -8.73 -0.86 6.24
C SER A 49 -8.62 -2.15 5.41
N GLY A 50 -8.26 -3.27 6.06
CA GLY A 50 -7.98 -4.55 5.38
C GLY A 50 -6.51 -4.83 5.07
N GLY A 51 -5.61 -3.87 5.28
CA GLY A 51 -4.16 -4.06 5.16
C GLY A 51 -3.61 -5.09 6.15
N GLU A 52 -4.18 -5.16 7.37
CA GLU A 52 -3.80 -6.19 8.34
C GLU A 52 -4.16 -7.61 7.87
N VAL A 53 -5.30 -7.79 7.20
CA VAL A 53 -5.76 -9.10 6.70
C VAL A 53 -4.91 -9.53 5.52
N ALA A 54 -4.68 -8.63 4.55
CA ALA A 54 -3.81 -8.90 3.41
C ALA A 54 -2.37 -9.20 3.86
N GLY A 55 -1.84 -8.43 4.82
CA GLY A 55 -0.53 -8.63 5.41
C GLY A 55 -0.41 -9.98 6.13
N ALA A 56 -1.42 -10.38 6.91
CA ALA A 56 -1.44 -11.66 7.62
C ALA A 56 -1.50 -12.87 6.66
N GLN A 57 -2.28 -12.77 5.56
CA GLN A 57 -2.34 -13.84 4.56
C GLN A 57 -1.01 -14.03 3.83
N VAL A 58 -0.40 -12.94 3.36
CA VAL A 58 0.89 -12.98 2.65
C VAL A 58 2.01 -13.41 3.60
N GLY A 59 2.08 -12.80 4.78
CA GLY A 59 3.08 -13.17 5.80
C GLY A 59 2.96 -14.63 6.23
N GLY A 60 1.72 -15.12 6.43
CA GLY A 60 1.46 -16.52 6.78
C GLY A 60 1.92 -17.50 5.69
N ALA A 61 1.67 -17.19 4.41
CA ALA A 61 2.13 -18.01 3.30
C ALA A 61 3.67 -18.12 3.26
N VAL A 62 4.37 -16.99 3.45
CA VAL A 62 5.84 -16.97 3.46
C VAL A 62 6.40 -17.77 4.64
N LEU A 63 5.82 -17.60 5.84
CA LEU A 63 6.22 -18.36 7.02
C LEU A 63 6.01 -19.87 6.85
N LEU A 64 4.94 -20.28 6.17
CA LEU A 64 4.69 -21.69 5.85
C LEU A 64 5.78 -22.27 4.94
N VAL A 65 6.16 -21.54 3.88
CA VAL A 65 7.22 -21.98 2.97
C VAL A 65 8.56 -22.11 3.70
N LEU A 66 8.91 -21.12 4.53
CA LEU A 66 10.14 -21.15 5.32
C LEU A 66 10.14 -22.30 6.33
N GLY A 67 9.01 -22.55 6.99
CA GLY A 67 8.83 -23.66 7.93
C GLY A 67 8.99 -25.02 7.25
N ALA A 68 8.33 -25.23 6.11
CA ALA A 68 8.46 -26.46 5.33
C ALA A 68 9.92 -26.71 4.88
N ALA A 69 10.59 -25.67 4.38
CA ALA A 69 11.99 -25.77 3.98
C ALA A 69 12.92 -26.11 5.17
N TRP A 70 12.63 -25.58 6.36
CA TRP A 70 13.36 -25.91 7.58
C TRP A 70 13.14 -27.36 8.00
N CYS A 71 11.90 -27.87 8.00
CA CYS A 71 11.60 -29.26 8.32
C CYS A 71 12.33 -30.23 7.38
N VAL A 72 12.36 -29.94 6.08
CA VAL A 72 13.11 -30.77 5.10
C VAL A 72 14.61 -30.74 5.37
N ARG A 73 15.16 -29.61 5.81
CA ARG A 73 16.57 -29.54 6.22
C ARG A 73 16.83 -30.38 7.48
N ALA A 74 16.02 -30.20 8.52
CA ALA A 74 16.14 -30.94 9.78
C ALA A 74 16.03 -32.46 9.58
N LEU A 75 15.13 -32.92 8.72
CA LEU A 75 14.99 -34.34 8.42
C LEU A 75 16.22 -34.91 7.69
N ARG A 76 16.77 -34.16 6.73
CA ARG A 76 18.00 -34.56 6.03
C ARG A 76 19.17 -34.65 7.01
N ASP A 77 19.32 -33.65 7.87
CA ASP A 77 20.40 -33.64 8.87
C ASP A 77 20.25 -34.82 9.85
N PHE A 78 19.02 -35.14 10.26
CA PHE A 78 18.74 -36.30 11.12
C PHE A 78 19.07 -37.64 10.46
N LEU A 79 18.69 -37.82 9.18
CA LEU A 79 18.99 -39.02 8.42
C LEU A 79 20.50 -39.17 8.18
N ASN A 80 21.17 -38.09 7.77
CA ASN A 80 22.63 -38.09 7.57
C ASN A 80 23.36 -38.45 8.88
N SER A 81 22.93 -37.90 10.01
CA SER A 81 23.53 -38.18 11.33
C SER A 81 23.29 -39.62 11.82
N THR A 82 22.21 -40.27 11.37
CA THR A 82 21.87 -41.66 11.76
C THR A 82 22.59 -42.70 10.90
N CYS A 83 23.03 -42.33 9.70
CA CYS A 83 23.71 -43.22 8.75
C CYS A 83 25.25 -43.20 8.84
N GLU A 84 25.84 -42.41 9.74
CA GLU A 84 27.26 -42.44 10.11
C GLU A 84 27.61 -43.49 11.19
N GLY A 85 26.74 -44.49 11.39
CA GLY A 85 26.91 -45.61 12.34
C GLY A 85 27.11 -46.96 11.69
#